data_AF-A0A2K3MEH1-F1
#
_entry.id   AF-A0A2K3MEH1-F1
#
_cell.length_a   1.000
_cell.length_b   1.000
_cell.length_c   1.000
_cell.angle_alpha   90.00
_cell.angle_beta   90.00
_cell.angle_gamma   90.00
#
_symmetry.space_group_name_H-M   'P 1'
#
loop_
_entity.id
_entity.type
_entity.pdbx_description
1 polymer ?
#
loop_
_entity_poly.entity_id
_entity_poly.type
_entity_poly.pdbx_seq_one_letter_code
_entity_poly.pdbx_strand_id
1 'polypeptide(L)'
;AVLARWEPRHGKFGFRHPWKQYLKIGNLTRSCAYKIEALSVYLHNSKSTPYEFQSKIQESCTNISLESGKALRETSLMIKKMSKSSTPKSHVLNAKSASESLKSILRTNPWEGADHFEIIPASAVASLVIDIVICVEQICEAVDKLASLVNFVPCELLHSGTVQPISDINGSVHIVTVSE
;
A
#
# COMPACT_ATOMS: atom_id res chain seq x y z
N ALA A 1 -1.72 -9.46 -21.84
CA ALA A 1 -2.82 -10.41 -22.10
C ALA A 1 -4.16 -9.74 -21.75
N VAL A 2 -5.13 -9.74 -22.67
CA VAL A 2 -6.43 -9.03 -22.58
C VAL A 2 -7.54 -10.07 -22.37
N LEU A 3 -7.55 -10.79 -21.25
CA LEU A 3 -8.50 -11.89 -21.03
C LEU A 3 -9.69 -11.55 -20.11
N ALA A 4 -9.63 -10.47 -19.33
CA ALA A 4 -10.65 -10.22 -18.33
C ALA A 4 -11.95 -9.56 -18.85
N ARG A 5 -12.02 -9.13 -20.13
CA ARG A 5 -13.24 -8.46 -20.66
C ARG A 5 -14.48 -9.37 -20.73
N TRP A 6 -14.29 -10.69 -20.67
CA TRP A 6 -15.36 -11.68 -20.74
C TRP A 6 -15.90 -12.11 -19.36
N GLU A 7 -15.32 -11.64 -18.26
CA GLU A 7 -15.77 -12.07 -16.93
C GLU A 7 -17.23 -11.62 -16.68
N PRO A 8 -18.15 -12.55 -16.39
CA PRO A 8 -19.50 -12.20 -15.94
C PRO A 8 -19.41 -11.46 -14.60
N ARG A 9 -20.46 -10.70 -14.29
CA ARG A 9 -20.53 -9.95 -13.03
C ARG A 9 -20.37 -10.90 -11.84
N HIS A 10 -19.42 -10.62 -10.93
CA HIS A 10 -19.21 -11.43 -9.73
C HIS A 10 -18.86 -10.56 -8.52
N GLY A 11 -19.48 -10.84 -7.38
CA GLY A 11 -19.29 -10.07 -6.14
C GLY A 11 -19.43 -8.56 -6.34
N LYS A 12 -18.37 -7.82 -5.98
CA LYS A 12 -18.32 -6.35 -6.13
C LYS A 12 -17.91 -5.89 -7.54
N PHE A 13 -17.53 -6.80 -8.43
CA PHE A 13 -17.07 -6.49 -9.79
C PHE A 13 -18.25 -6.47 -10.76
N GLY A 14 -18.48 -5.30 -11.38
CA GLY A 14 -19.58 -5.05 -12.31
C GLY A 14 -19.33 -5.55 -13.73
N PHE A 15 -20.37 -5.51 -14.58
CA PHE A 15 -20.19 -5.66 -16.03
C PHE A 15 -19.39 -4.48 -16.59
N ARG A 16 -18.53 -4.72 -17.60
CA ARG A 16 -17.62 -3.70 -18.19
C ARG A 16 -16.63 -3.09 -17.20
N HIS A 17 -16.17 -3.87 -16.22
CA HIS A 17 -15.14 -3.43 -15.27
C HIS A 17 -13.87 -2.94 -15.99
N PRO A 18 -13.15 -1.91 -15.49
CA PRO A 18 -11.99 -1.32 -16.16
C PRO A 18 -10.73 -2.16 -15.97
N TRP A 19 -10.73 -3.38 -16.52
CA TRP A 19 -9.65 -4.35 -16.42
C TRP A 19 -8.28 -3.84 -16.90
N LYS A 20 -8.26 -2.90 -17.86
CA LYS A 20 -7.03 -2.23 -18.30
C LYS A 20 -6.31 -1.55 -17.13
N GLN A 21 -7.07 -1.00 -16.18
CA GLN A 21 -6.50 -0.32 -15.02
C GLN A 21 -5.92 -1.33 -14.01
N TYR A 22 -6.53 -2.50 -13.83
CA TYR A 22 -5.96 -3.58 -13.02
C TYR A 22 -4.65 -4.11 -13.62
N LEU A 23 -4.59 -4.27 -14.95
CA LEU A 23 -3.34 -4.64 -15.63
C LEU A 23 -2.24 -3.60 -15.40
N LYS A 24 -2.58 -2.30 -15.48
CA LYS A 24 -1.64 -1.21 -15.17
C LYS A 24 -1.14 -1.31 -13.73
N ILE A 25 -2.05 -1.45 -12.76
CA ILE A 25 -1.70 -1.60 -11.34
C ILE A 25 -0.78 -2.81 -11.15
N GLY A 26 -1.15 -3.98 -11.68
CA GLY A 26 -0.35 -5.19 -11.55
C GLY A 26 1.05 -5.08 -12.17
N ASN A 27 1.20 -4.38 -13.29
CA ASN A 27 2.50 -4.12 -13.89
C ASN A 27 3.36 -3.21 -13.00
N LEU A 28 2.79 -2.13 -12.45
CA LEU A 28 3.47 -1.25 -11.51
C LEU A 28 3.87 -2.00 -10.24
N THR A 29 2.96 -2.80 -9.66
CA THR A 29 3.24 -3.63 -8.48
C THR A 29 4.38 -4.60 -8.72
N ARG A 30 4.42 -5.27 -9.89
CA ARG A 30 5.52 -6.17 -10.25
C ARG A 30 6.85 -5.42 -10.38
N SER A 31 6.84 -4.25 -11.02
CA SER A 31 8.03 -3.40 -11.08
C SER A 31 8.50 -2.97 -9.69
N CYS A 32 7.58 -2.68 -8.76
CA CYS A 32 7.91 -2.37 -7.37
C CYS A 32 8.55 -3.57 -6.67
N ALA A 33 8.00 -4.76 -6.88
CA ALA A 33 8.48 -5.99 -6.27
C ALA A 33 9.93 -6.29 -6.67
N TYR A 34 10.29 -6.10 -7.95
CA TYR A 34 11.69 -6.27 -8.38
C TYR A 34 12.66 -5.30 -7.70
N LYS A 35 12.25 -4.06 -7.43
CA LYS A 35 13.06 -3.09 -6.68
C LYS A 35 13.23 -3.50 -5.22
N ILE A 36 12.17 -4.01 -4.59
CA ILE A 36 12.21 -4.54 -3.22
C ILE A 36 13.08 -5.80 -3.14
N GLU A 37 12.99 -6.67 -4.14
CA GLU A 37 13.84 -7.87 -4.25
C GLU A 37 15.32 -7.47 -4.38
N ALA A 38 15.65 -6.53 -5.28
CA ALA A 38 17.01 -5.99 -5.39
C ALA A 38 17.48 -5.39 -4.06
N LEU A 39 16.63 -4.62 -3.37
CA LEU A 39 16.94 -4.06 -2.05
C LEU A 39 17.27 -5.17 -1.04
N SER A 40 16.49 -6.25 -1.03
CA SER A 40 16.72 -7.39 -0.13
C SER A 40 18.09 -8.07 -0.36
N VAL A 41 18.52 -8.15 -1.62
CA VAL A 41 19.84 -8.70 -1.99
C VAL A 41 20.96 -7.81 -1.45
N TYR A 42 20.84 -6.48 -1.61
CA TYR A 42 21.83 -5.55 -1.06
C TYR A 42 21.87 -5.60 0.46
N LEU A 43 20.72 -5.65 1.14
CA LEU A 43 20.67 -5.76 2.61
C LEU A 43 21.26 -7.07 3.14
N HIS A 44 21.11 -8.17 2.40
CA HIS A 44 21.72 -9.45 2.79
C HIS A 44 23.24 -9.45 2.60
N ASN A 45 23.72 -8.78 1.55
CA ASN A 45 25.14 -8.73 1.18
C ASN A 45 25.90 -7.57 1.83
N SER A 46 25.21 -6.57 2.39
CA SER A 46 25.82 -5.40 3.07
C SER A 46 26.45 -5.72 4.42
N LYS A 47 26.64 -7.00 4.78
CA LYS A 47 27.36 -7.41 5.99
C LYS A 47 28.81 -6.90 6.01
N SER A 48 29.39 -6.60 4.85
CA SER A 48 30.71 -5.99 4.72
C SER A 48 30.71 -4.46 4.79
N THR A 49 29.55 -3.80 4.77
CA THR A 49 29.47 -2.34 4.84
C THR A 49 29.64 -1.87 6.28
N PRO A 50 30.60 -0.97 6.57
CA PRO A 50 30.78 -0.42 7.91
C PRO A 50 29.49 0.15 8.50
N TYR A 51 29.24 -0.16 9.78
CA TYR A 51 28.03 0.30 10.49
C TYR A 51 27.87 1.82 10.45
N GLU A 52 28.98 2.56 10.51
CA GLU A 52 29.00 4.03 10.43
C GLU A 52 28.38 4.58 9.15
N PHE A 53 28.45 3.84 8.04
CA PHE A 53 27.87 4.27 6.77
C PHE A 53 26.38 3.98 6.71
N GLN A 54 25.97 2.84 7.28
CA GLN A 54 24.57 2.44 7.36
C GLN A 54 23.80 3.36 8.30
N SER A 55 24.35 3.66 9.48
CA SER A 55 23.69 4.47 10.51
C SER A 55 23.33 5.88 10.03
N LYS A 56 24.16 6.47 9.14
CA LYS A 56 23.91 7.80 8.54
C LYS A 56 22.64 7.88 7.69
N ILE A 57 22.24 6.78 7.05
CA ILE A 57 21.06 6.73 6.17
C ILE A 57 19.89 5.91 6.76
N GLN A 58 20.16 5.13 7.81
CA GLN A 58 19.24 4.14 8.37
C GLN A 58 17.89 4.73 8.76
N GLU A 59 17.88 5.86 9.46
CA GLU A 59 16.64 6.50 9.91
C GLU A 59 15.75 6.89 8.72
N SER A 60 16.32 7.61 7.75
CA SER A 60 15.56 8.03 6.57
C SER A 60 15.08 6.83 5.74
N CYS A 61 15.93 5.82 5.52
CA CYS A 61 15.55 4.60 4.82
C CYS A 61 14.43 3.82 5.53
N THR A 62 14.47 3.77 6.87
CA THR A 62 13.45 3.10 7.69
C THR A 62 12.12 3.84 7.61
N ASN A 63 12.14 5.17 7.72
CA ASN A 63 10.94 6.00 7.62
C ASN A 63 10.31 5.91 6.22
N ILE A 64 11.13 5.94 5.15
CA ILE A 64 10.65 5.73 3.78
C ILE A 64 9.96 4.37 3.66
N SER A 65 10.61 3.31 4.14
CA SER A 65 10.09 1.94 4.05
C SER A 65 8.78 1.78 4.82
N LEU A 66 8.70 2.36 6.02
CA LEU A 66 7.51 2.33 6.86
C LEU A 66 6.31 3.02 6.19
N GLU A 67 6.50 4.27 5.75
CA GLU A 67 5.42 5.05 5.13
C GLU A 67 5.02 4.47 3.77
N SER A 68 5.98 3.99 2.98
CA SER A 68 5.70 3.24 1.74
C SER A 68 4.86 1.98 2.00
N GLY A 69 5.21 1.21 3.03
CA GLY A 69 4.45 0.02 3.44
C GLY A 69 3.03 0.35 3.87
N LYS A 70 2.85 1.43 4.66
CA LYS A 70 1.52 1.93 5.05
C LYS A 70 0.70 2.36 3.82
N ALA A 71 1.30 3.12 2.89
CA ALA A 71 0.64 3.54 1.65
C ALA A 71 0.15 2.32 0.83
N LEU A 72 0.99 1.31 0.62
CA LEU A 72 0.61 0.09 -0.09
C LEU A 72 -0.48 -0.69 0.62
N ARG A 73 -0.40 -0.81 1.96
CA ARG A 73 -1.43 -1.47 2.78
C ARG A 73 -2.78 -0.78 2.64
N GLU A 74 -2.83 0.53 2.82
CA GLU A 74 -4.06 1.32 2.72
C GLU A 74 -4.64 1.28 1.30
N THR A 75 -3.78 1.35 0.28
CA THR A 75 -4.17 1.23 -1.13
C THR A 75 -4.79 -0.15 -1.43
N SER A 76 -4.20 -1.22 -0.89
CA SER A 76 -4.75 -2.57 -1.00
C SER A 76 -6.12 -2.68 -0.33
N LEU A 77 -6.29 -2.05 0.84
CA LEU A 77 -7.59 -1.99 1.54
C LEU A 77 -8.64 -1.24 0.72
N MET A 78 -8.28 -0.14 0.05
CA MET A 78 -9.20 0.58 -0.84
C MET A 78 -9.71 -0.32 -1.97
N ILE A 79 -8.83 -1.07 -2.63
CA ILE A 79 -9.25 -2.02 -3.69
C ILE A 79 -10.14 -3.13 -3.09
N LYS A 80 -9.72 -3.75 -1.98
CA LYS A 80 -10.44 -4.85 -1.33
C LYS A 80 -11.85 -4.44 -0.89
N LYS A 81 -11.97 -3.25 -0.32
CA LYS A 81 -13.24 -2.71 0.15
C LYS A 81 -14.06 -2.06 -0.97
N MET A 82 -13.42 -1.71 -2.09
CA MET A 82 -13.97 -0.83 -3.13
C MET A 82 -14.40 0.52 -2.56
N SER A 83 -13.56 1.07 -1.70
CA SER A 83 -13.81 2.32 -1.01
C SER A 83 -12.71 3.35 -1.23
N LYS A 84 -13.08 4.63 -1.14
CA LYS A 84 -12.14 5.75 -1.23
C LYS A 84 -11.59 6.10 0.16
N SER A 85 -10.30 6.41 0.19
CA SER A 85 -9.60 6.95 1.36
C SER A 85 -8.52 7.92 0.89
N SER A 86 -8.27 8.99 1.64
CA SER A 86 -7.12 9.88 1.44
C SER A 86 -5.86 9.38 2.16
N THR A 87 -5.95 8.32 2.98
CA THR A 87 -4.86 7.79 3.79
C THR A 87 -3.61 7.40 2.99
N PRO A 88 -3.69 6.73 1.81
CA PRO A 88 -2.48 6.39 1.07
C PRO A 88 -1.70 7.63 0.61
N LYS A 89 -2.40 8.70 0.20
CA LYS A 89 -1.77 9.94 -0.26
C LYS A 89 -0.98 10.61 0.86
N SER A 90 -1.49 10.60 2.10
CA SER A 90 -0.76 11.11 3.27
C SER A 90 0.54 10.34 3.49
N HIS A 91 0.48 9.00 3.46
CA HIS A 91 1.67 8.16 3.59
C HIS A 91 2.68 8.35 2.44
N VAL A 92 2.21 8.53 1.21
CA VAL A 92 3.09 8.86 0.06
C VAL A 92 3.80 10.20 0.27
N LEU A 93 3.09 11.22 0.76
CA LEU A 93 3.70 12.53 1.06
C LEU A 93 4.76 12.41 2.16
N ASN A 94 4.51 11.63 3.21
CA ASN A 94 5.50 11.39 4.26
C ASN A 94 6.72 10.64 3.73
N ALA A 95 6.51 9.59 2.90
CA ALA A 95 7.60 8.85 2.26
C ALA A 95 8.44 9.75 1.34
N LYS A 96 7.81 10.67 0.60
CA LYS A 96 8.50 11.68 -0.21
C LYS A 96 9.30 12.65 0.63
N SER A 97 8.73 13.16 1.73
CA SER A 97 9.44 14.04 2.66
C SER A 97 10.70 13.35 3.21
N ALA A 98 10.57 12.10 3.67
CA ALA A 98 11.70 11.29 4.13
C ALA A 98 12.73 11.01 3.00
N SER A 99 12.27 10.84 1.74
CA SER A 99 13.16 10.73 0.58
C SER A 99 13.96 12.00 0.33
N GLU A 100 13.38 13.19 0.52
CA GLU A 100 14.11 14.45 0.40
C GLU A 100 15.12 14.62 1.54
N SER A 101 14.78 14.20 2.76
CA SER A 101 15.76 14.13 3.88
C SER A 101 16.93 13.21 3.53
N LEU A 102 16.66 12.01 2.99
CA LEU A 102 17.71 11.09 2.55
C LEU A 102 18.59 11.72 1.45
N LYS A 103 17.98 12.34 0.44
CA LYS A 103 18.73 13.05 -0.62
C LYS A 103 19.60 14.17 -0.06
N SER A 104 19.12 14.89 0.94
CA SER A 104 19.90 15.93 1.63
C SER A 104 21.14 15.33 2.30
N ILE A 105 20.98 14.23 3.05
CA ILE A 105 22.09 13.50 3.67
C ILE A 105 23.10 13.03 2.62
N LEU A 106 22.64 12.48 1.49
CA LEU A 106 23.54 12.02 0.43
C LEU A 106 24.34 13.18 -0.22
N ARG A 107 23.73 14.36 -0.35
CA ARG A 107 24.38 15.55 -0.90
C ARG A 107 25.49 16.10 -0.01
N THR A 108 25.47 15.83 1.29
CA THR A 108 26.56 16.24 2.20
C THR A 108 27.76 15.31 2.17
N ASN A 109 27.82 14.37 1.21
CA ASN A 109 28.85 13.33 1.11
C ASN A 109 29.08 12.61 2.45
N PRO A 110 28.09 11.84 2.93
CA PRO A 110 28.11 11.25 4.26
C PRO A 110 29.21 10.18 4.42
N TRP A 111 29.91 9.82 3.35
CA TRP A 111 30.96 8.80 3.33
C TRP A 111 32.28 9.36 2.83
N GLU A 112 32.53 10.65 3.04
CA GLU A 112 33.81 11.27 2.69
C GLU A 112 35.00 10.51 3.32
N GLY A 113 35.99 10.17 2.48
CA GLY A 113 37.17 9.40 2.89
C GLY A 113 36.99 7.88 2.95
N ALA A 114 35.79 7.36 2.67
CA ALA A 114 35.53 5.92 2.65
C ALA A 114 35.97 5.25 1.34
N ASP A 115 36.28 3.95 1.40
CA ASP A 115 36.59 3.18 0.21
C ASP A 115 35.34 2.98 -0.67
N HIS A 116 35.52 3.04 -1.99
CA HIS A 116 34.40 2.98 -2.93
C HIS A 116 33.63 1.66 -2.82
N PHE A 117 34.30 0.53 -2.55
CA PHE A 117 33.63 -0.76 -2.44
C PHE A 117 32.78 -0.88 -1.17
N GLU A 118 33.10 -0.12 -0.13
CA GLU A 118 32.31 -0.05 1.10
C GLU A 118 31.07 0.84 0.94
N ILE A 119 31.17 1.88 0.11
CA ILE A 119 30.08 2.84 -0.15
C ILE A 119 29.03 2.27 -1.11
N ILE A 120 29.45 1.47 -2.11
CA ILE A 120 28.56 0.99 -3.18
C ILE A 120 27.27 0.36 -2.63
N PRO A 121 27.31 -0.60 -1.68
CA PRO A 121 26.08 -1.20 -1.14
C PRO A 121 25.17 -0.19 -0.43
N ALA A 122 25.73 0.72 0.37
CA ALA A 122 24.97 1.76 1.07
C ALA A 122 24.29 2.72 0.08
N SER A 123 25.00 3.13 -0.97
CA SER A 123 24.46 3.97 -2.04
C SER A 123 23.35 3.29 -2.82
N ALA A 124 23.49 1.98 -3.09
CA ALA A 124 22.50 1.20 -3.80
C ALA A 124 21.22 1.03 -2.96
N VAL A 125 21.35 0.76 -1.66
CA VAL A 125 20.22 0.74 -0.71
C VAL A 125 19.49 2.09 -0.73
N ALA A 126 20.20 3.20 -0.57
CA ALA A 126 19.58 4.53 -0.56
C ALA A 126 18.84 4.83 -1.88
N SER A 127 19.46 4.50 -3.02
CA SER A 127 18.88 4.69 -4.35
C SER A 127 17.62 3.84 -4.56
N LEU A 128 17.67 2.55 -4.21
CA LEU A 128 16.53 1.63 -4.33
C LEU A 128 15.35 2.04 -3.46
N VAL A 129 15.62 2.51 -2.23
CA VAL A 129 14.56 2.98 -1.32
C VAL A 129 13.86 4.23 -1.87
N ILE A 130 14.60 5.18 -2.47
CA ILE A 130 14.01 6.34 -3.17
C ILE A 130 13.16 5.87 -4.37
N ASP A 131 13.68 4.91 -5.14
CA ASP A 131 13.00 4.34 -6.30
C ASP A 131 11.71 3.59 -5.95
N ILE A 132 11.63 3.03 -4.74
CA ILE A 132 10.42 2.39 -4.20
C ILE A 132 9.34 3.46 -3.94
N VAL A 133 9.69 4.64 -3.41
CA VAL A 133 8.71 5.73 -3.20
C VAL A 133 8.02 6.11 -4.50
N ILE A 134 8.80 6.27 -5.57
CA ILE A 134 8.26 6.60 -6.90
C ILE A 134 7.29 5.51 -7.37
N CYS A 135 7.65 4.24 -7.16
CA CYS A 135 6.79 3.13 -7.58
C CYS A 135 5.50 3.05 -6.77
N VAL A 136 5.58 3.26 -5.45
CA VAL A 136 4.42 3.29 -4.55
C VAL A 136 3.48 4.43 -4.92
N GLU A 137 3.99 5.62 -5.21
CA GLU A 137 3.17 6.74 -5.69
C GLU A 137 2.41 6.36 -6.97
N GLN A 138 3.10 5.82 -7.98
CA GLN A 138 2.47 5.43 -9.24
C GLN A 138 1.38 4.36 -9.04
N ILE A 139 1.57 3.43 -8.10
CA ILE A 139 0.55 2.45 -7.71
C ILE A 139 -0.64 3.15 -7.08
N CYS A 140 -0.43 4.02 -6.09
CA CYS A 140 -1.50 4.78 -5.44
C CYS A 140 -2.31 5.61 -6.45
N GLU A 141 -1.65 6.35 -7.34
CA GLU A 141 -2.31 7.13 -8.39
C GLU A 141 -3.11 6.25 -9.37
N ALA A 142 -2.56 5.09 -9.74
CA ALA A 142 -3.27 4.14 -10.59
C ALA A 142 -4.51 3.58 -9.89
N VAL A 143 -4.47 3.37 -8.57
CA VAL A 143 -5.62 2.92 -7.78
C VAL A 143 -6.64 4.04 -7.59
N ASP A 144 -6.22 5.29 -7.37
CA ASP A 144 -7.12 6.43 -7.31
C ASP A 144 -7.87 6.63 -8.63
N LYS A 145 -7.16 6.47 -9.76
CA LYS A 145 -7.79 6.47 -11.08
C LYS A 145 -8.80 5.33 -11.23
N LEU A 146 -8.47 4.12 -10.77
CA LEU A 146 -9.41 2.99 -10.75
C LEU A 146 -10.66 3.32 -9.92
N ALA A 147 -10.46 3.79 -8.69
CA ALA A 147 -11.51 4.15 -7.74
C ALA A 147 -12.47 5.20 -8.32
N SER A 148 -11.94 6.10 -9.16
CA SER A 148 -12.72 7.13 -9.85
C SER A 148 -13.53 6.57 -11.01
N LEU A 149 -12.98 5.62 -11.78
CA LEU A 149 -13.67 4.99 -12.92
C LEU A 149 -14.83 4.06 -12.50
N VAL A 150 -14.76 3.45 -11.32
CA VAL A 150 -15.78 2.50 -10.83
C VAL A 150 -16.58 3.04 -9.65
N ASN A 151 -16.47 4.35 -9.37
CA ASN A 151 -17.21 5.03 -8.31
C ASN A 151 -17.10 4.35 -6.95
N PHE A 152 -15.87 4.10 -6.47
CA PHE A 152 -15.64 3.64 -5.10
C PHE A 152 -16.35 4.55 -4.10
N VAL A 153 -16.98 3.94 -3.11
CA VAL A 153 -17.76 4.64 -2.08
C VAL A 153 -16.82 5.17 -0.99
N PRO A 154 -16.96 6.41 -0.49
CA PRO A 154 -16.20 6.88 0.66
C PRO A 154 -16.29 5.92 1.86
N CYS A 155 -15.17 5.66 2.56
CA CYS A 155 -15.14 4.78 3.73
C CYS A 155 -16.16 5.14 4.83
N GLU A 156 -16.47 6.43 4.99
CA GLU A 156 -17.41 6.96 6.00
C GLU A 156 -18.87 6.52 5.76
N LEU A 157 -19.23 6.16 4.53
CA LEU A 157 -20.59 5.74 4.17
C LEU A 157 -20.82 4.23 4.32
N LEU A 158 -19.80 3.45 4.69
CA LEU A 158 -19.89 2.01 4.89
C LEU A 158 -20.27 1.64 6.34
N HIS A 159 -20.91 2.54 7.08
CA HIS A 159 -21.62 2.18 8.31
C HIS A 159 -22.74 1.22 7.95
N SER A 160 -22.41 -0.08 7.94
CA SER A 160 -23.33 -1.19 7.88
C SER A 160 -24.45 -0.89 8.86
N GLY A 161 -25.70 -0.88 8.39
CA GLY A 161 -26.85 -0.77 9.27
C GLY A 161 -26.71 -1.83 10.35
N THR A 162 -26.43 -1.40 11.58
CA THR A 162 -26.50 -2.26 12.75
C THR A 162 -27.97 -2.62 12.89
N VAL A 163 -28.35 -3.81 12.43
CA VAL A 163 -29.65 -4.38 12.77
C VAL A 163 -29.61 -4.59 14.28
N GLN A 164 -30.34 -3.77 15.02
CA GLN A 164 -30.55 -4.03 16.43
C GLN A 164 -31.33 -5.35 16.55
N PRO A 165 -30.91 -6.29 17.40
CA PRO A 165 -31.70 -7.47 17.67
C PRO A 165 -33.03 -7.04 18.30
N ILE A 166 -34.13 -7.57 17.78
CA ILE A 166 -35.45 -7.42 18.39
C ILE A 166 -35.38 -8.11 19.76
N SER A 167 -35.54 -7.33 20.83
CA SER A 167 -35.75 -7.90 22.17
C SER A 167 -37.14 -8.51 22.22
N ASP A 168 -37.21 -9.84 22.23
CA ASP A 168 -38.45 -10.57 22.48
C ASP A 168 -38.97 -10.22 23.88
N ILE A 169 -39.95 -9.32 23.94
CA ILE A 169 -40.73 -9.05 25.16
C ILE A 169 -42.20 -9.23 24.79
N ASN A 170 -42.68 -10.47 24.92
CA ASN A 170 -43.91 -10.85 25.61
C ASN A 170 -44.32 -12.28 25.22
N GLY A 171 -43.92 -13.25 26.05
CA GLY A 171 -44.55 -14.55 26.10
C GLY A 171 -45.98 -14.41 26.64
N SER A 172 -46.92 -14.05 25.78
CA SER A 172 -48.35 -14.28 25.99
C SER A 172 -48.61 -15.77 25.84
N VAL A 173 -48.73 -16.46 26.98
CA VAL A 173 -49.17 -17.86 27.03
C VAL A 173 -50.64 -17.90 26.62
N HIS A 174 -50.93 -18.34 25.39
CA HIS A 174 -52.27 -18.75 25.01
C HIS A 174 -52.54 -20.16 25.54
N ILE A 175 -53.32 -20.25 26.62
CA ILE A 175 -53.89 -21.51 27.10
C ILE A 175 -55.08 -21.83 26.20
N VAL A 176 -54.98 -22.91 25.43
CA VAL A 176 -56.12 -23.49 24.69
C VAL A 176 -56.82 -24.48 25.63
N THR A 177 -57.98 -24.10 26.16
CA THR A 177 -58.89 -25.05 26.81
C THR A 177 -59.76 -25.69 25.74
N VAL A 178 -59.67 -27.02 25.61
CA VAL A 178 -60.62 -27.83 24.85
C VAL A 178 -61.72 -28.27 25.82
N SER A 179 -62.97 -27.89 25.53
CA SER A 179 -64.15 -28.41 26.22
C SER A 179 -64.70 -29.60 25.44
N GLU A 180 -65.00 -30.68 26.14
CA GLU A 180 -65.70 -31.89 25.65
C GLU A 180 -67.21 -31.65 25.54
#